data_AF-A0A7J8QE55-F1
#
_entry.id   AF-A0A7J8QE55-F1
#
_cell.length_a   1.000
_cell.length_b   1.000
_cell.length_c   1.000
_cell.angle_alpha   90.00
_cell.angle_beta   90.00
_cell.angle_gamma   90.00
#
_symmetry.space_group_name_H-M   'P 1'
#
loop_
_entity.id
_entity.type
_entity.pdbx_description
1 polymer ?
#
loop_
_entity_poly.entity_id
_entity_poly.type
_entity_poly.pdbx_seq_one_letter_code
_entity_poly.pdbx_strand_id
1 'polypeptide(L)'
;FYFPGSRAIFTGDTLFSLSCGKLLEGTPEQRIMSLPDDTNIYCGHEYTLSNSKFALSIDPKNDALQAYATHVAHLRNKGLPTVPSTLKMEKECNPFLRTSNAEIRKALKIPVTANEAEALGIIRRAKDNF
;
A
#
# COMPACT_ATOMS: atom_id res chain seq x y z
N PHE A 1 3.74 -15.12 6.47
CA PHE A 1 3.72 -16.54 6.04
C PHE A 1 3.13 -16.66 4.64
N TYR A 2 3.84 -17.27 3.69
CA TYR A 2 3.35 -17.44 2.30
C TYR A 2 2.99 -18.91 2.02
N PHE A 3 1.81 -19.12 1.42
CA PHE A 3 1.25 -20.41 1.04
C PHE A 3 1.07 -20.46 -0.48
N PRO A 4 2.06 -20.99 -1.24
CA PRO A 4 2.07 -20.92 -2.71
C PRO A 4 0.90 -21.67 -3.36
N GLY A 5 0.50 -22.82 -2.81
CA GLY A 5 -0.63 -23.61 -3.32
C GLY A 5 -1.98 -22.86 -3.26
N SER A 6 -2.11 -21.89 -2.35
CA SER A 6 -3.31 -21.07 -2.20
C SER A 6 -3.13 -19.64 -2.72
N ARG A 7 -1.95 -19.30 -3.26
CA ARG A 7 -1.55 -17.95 -3.64
C ARG A 7 -1.88 -16.93 -2.54
N ALA A 8 -1.57 -17.27 -1.29
CA ALA A 8 -1.96 -16.46 -0.13
C ALA A 8 -0.75 -16.12 0.74
N ILE A 9 -0.62 -14.86 1.13
CA ILE A 9 0.37 -14.39 2.10
C ILE A 9 -0.31 -13.71 3.28
N PHE A 10 0.08 -14.11 4.49
CA PHE A 10 -0.28 -13.44 5.73
C PHE A 10 0.86 -12.50 6.13
N THR A 11 0.61 -11.20 6.10
CA THR A 11 1.62 -10.15 6.29
C THR A 11 1.61 -9.55 7.69
N GLY A 12 0.62 -9.88 8.51
CA GLY A 12 0.45 -9.28 9.84
C GLY A 12 0.49 -7.76 9.72
N ASP A 13 1.40 -7.13 10.46
CA ASP A 13 1.54 -5.68 10.49
C ASP A 13 2.67 -5.15 9.59
N THR A 14 3.26 -5.99 8.73
CA THR A 14 4.30 -5.56 7.78
C THR A 14 3.70 -4.78 6.61
N LEU A 15 2.71 -5.37 5.94
CA LEU A 15 2.03 -4.77 4.79
C LEU A 15 0.52 -4.80 5.03
N PHE A 16 -0.11 -3.64 4.88
CA PHE A 16 -1.56 -3.47 4.86
C PHE A 16 -2.00 -3.10 3.45
N SER A 17 -3.29 -3.20 3.18
CA SER A 17 -3.78 -2.61 1.94
C SER A 17 -3.61 -1.09 1.97
N LEU A 18 -2.91 -0.55 0.97
CA LEU A 18 -2.59 0.87 0.79
C LEU A 18 -1.68 1.48 1.86
N SER A 19 -1.04 0.69 2.73
CA SER A 19 0.03 1.18 3.59
C SER A 19 1.02 0.09 4.00
N CYS A 20 2.10 0.46 4.68
CA CYS A 20 2.94 -0.47 5.41
C CYS A 20 2.89 -0.20 6.92
N GLY A 21 3.37 -1.16 7.70
CA GLY A 21 3.65 -0.98 9.12
C GLY A 21 4.78 0.01 9.37
N LYS A 22 5.27 0.02 10.61
CA LYS A 22 6.49 0.76 10.95
C LYS A 22 7.65 0.20 10.14
N LEU A 23 8.52 1.10 9.67
CA LEU A 23 9.74 0.78 8.91
C LEU A 23 10.54 -0.31 9.65
N LEU A 24 10.40 -1.55 9.21
CA LEU A 24 11.36 -2.58 9.50
C LEU A 24 12.46 -2.43 8.45
N GLU A 25 13.71 -2.33 8.89
CA GLU A 25 14.84 -2.27 7.97
C GLU A 25 14.79 -3.48 7.01
N GLY A 26 15.10 -3.20 5.74
CA GLY A 26 14.68 -4.00 4.59
C GLY A 26 14.96 -5.50 4.64
N THR A 27 13.97 -6.27 4.20
CA THR A 27 14.02 -7.60 3.56
C THR A 27 12.61 -8.17 3.35
N PRO A 28 11.64 -7.98 4.27
CA PRO A 28 10.30 -8.55 4.12
C PRO A 28 9.52 -8.01 2.92
N GLU A 29 9.55 -6.69 2.69
CA GLU A 29 8.80 -6.02 1.62
C GLU A 29 9.32 -6.44 0.24
N GLN A 30 10.64 -6.52 0.08
CA GLN A 30 11.27 -7.01 -1.16
C GLN A 30 10.85 -8.45 -1.48
N ARG A 31 10.74 -9.30 -0.46
CA ARG A 31 10.27 -10.69 -0.61
C ARG A 31 8.78 -10.76 -0.95
N ILE A 32 7.95 -9.84 -0.43
CA ILE A 32 6.53 -9.78 -0.77
C ILE A 32 6.37 -9.32 -2.24
N MET A 33 7.15 -8.33 -2.66
CA MET A 33 7.09 -7.74 -4.00
C MET A 33 7.52 -8.69 -5.13
N SER A 34 8.32 -9.70 -4.81
CA SER A 34 8.74 -10.73 -5.78
C SER A 34 7.75 -11.88 -5.96
N LEU A 35 6.66 -11.92 -5.19
CA LEU A 35 5.62 -12.93 -5.35
C LEU A 35 4.77 -12.66 -6.61
N PRO A 36 4.00 -13.67 -7.08
CA PRO A 36 3.06 -13.49 -8.19
C PRO A 36 2.01 -12.41 -7.91
N ASP A 37 1.63 -11.66 -8.95
CA ASP A 37 0.68 -10.55 -8.87
C ASP A 37 -0.72 -10.97 -8.38
N ASP A 38 -1.11 -12.22 -8.63
CA ASP A 38 -2.38 -12.81 -8.18
C ASP A 38 -2.32 -13.36 -6.74
N THR A 39 -1.25 -13.07 -6.00
CA THR A 39 -1.13 -13.42 -4.58
C THR A 39 -2.08 -12.55 -3.74
N ASN A 40 -2.98 -13.21 -3.00
CA ASN A 40 -3.85 -12.60 -2.00
C ASN A 40 -3.07 -12.20 -0.74
N ILE A 41 -3.24 -10.97 -0.28
CA ILE A 41 -2.60 -10.40 0.90
C ILE A 41 -3.61 -10.32 2.04
N TYR A 42 -3.32 -11.06 3.12
CA TYR A 42 -4.08 -11.06 4.36
C TYR A 42 -3.30 -10.31 5.44
N CYS A 43 -3.68 -9.05 5.68
CA CYS A 43 -3.04 -8.18 6.66
C CYS A 43 -3.73 -8.23 8.03
N GLY A 44 -3.06 -7.71 9.07
CA GLY A 44 -3.52 -7.80 10.45
C GLY A 44 -4.68 -6.88 10.83
N HIS A 45 -4.95 -5.82 10.07
CA HIS A 45 -5.91 -4.78 10.44
C HIS A 45 -6.73 -4.26 9.25
N GLU A 46 -7.97 -3.83 9.53
CA GLU A 46 -8.89 -3.22 8.57
C GLU A 46 -8.69 -1.70 8.49
N TYR A 47 -7.57 -1.29 7.90
CA TYR A 47 -7.18 0.12 7.73
C TYR A 47 -7.38 0.67 6.31
N THR A 48 -7.89 -0.15 5.38
CA THR A 48 -7.86 0.17 3.95
C THR A 48 -8.60 1.46 3.61
N LEU A 49 -9.71 1.76 4.30
CA LEU A 49 -10.48 2.99 4.06
C LEU A 49 -9.75 4.26 4.54
N SER A 50 -9.05 4.22 5.67
CA SER A 50 -8.25 5.38 6.11
C SER A 50 -6.99 5.51 5.26
N ASN A 51 -6.38 4.38 4.89
CA ASN A 51 -5.22 4.34 4.01
C ASN A 51 -5.53 4.88 2.61
N SER A 52 -6.71 4.59 2.04
CA SER A 52 -7.11 5.09 0.72
C SER A 52 -7.25 6.61 0.69
N LYS A 53 -7.73 7.22 1.77
CA LYS A 53 -7.81 8.70 1.89
C LYS A 53 -6.43 9.35 1.82
N PHE A 54 -5.45 8.78 2.52
CA PHE A 54 -4.07 9.25 2.45
C PHE A 54 -3.47 9.02 1.05
N ALA A 55 -3.64 7.81 0.49
CA ALA A 55 -3.11 7.51 -0.84
C ALA A 55 -3.67 8.48 -1.90
N LEU A 56 -4.97 8.77 -1.87
CA LEU A 56 -5.61 9.73 -2.79
C LEU A 56 -5.14 11.17 -2.59
N SER A 57 -4.69 11.57 -1.40
CA SER A 57 -4.19 12.93 -1.18
C SER A 57 -2.82 13.17 -1.85
N ILE A 58 -2.06 12.10 -2.12
CA ILE A 58 -0.71 12.16 -2.72
C ILE A 58 -0.62 11.56 -4.13
N ASP A 59 -1.60 10.75 -4.56
CA ASP A 59 -1.70 10.17 -5.90
C ASP A 59 -3.13 10.32 -6.49
N PRO A 60 -3.72 11.55 -6.54
CA PRO A 60 -5.13 11.75 -6.87
C PRO A 60 -5.52 11.41 -8.31
N LYS A 61 -4.54 11.31 -9.22
CA LYS A 61 -4.75 11.04 -10.64
C LYS A 61 -4.61 9.56 -11.00
N ASN A 62 -4.36 8.69 -10.03
CA ASN A 62 -4.24 7.26 -10.25
C ASN A 62 -5.63 6.63 -10.35
N ASP A 63 -6.06 6.31 -11.57
CA ASP A 63 -7.40 5.76 -11.84
C ASP A 63 -7.63 4.40 -11.15
N ALA A 64 -6.60 3.56 -11.05
CA ALA A 64 -6.69 2.30 -10.32
C ALA A 64 -6.95 2.54 -8.83
N LEU A 65 -6.25 3.51 -8.23
CA LEU A 65 -6.45 3.89 -6.83
C LEU A 65 -7.83 4.51 -6.60
N GLN A 66 -8.33 5.35 -7.51
CA GLN A 66 -9.67 5.93 -7.42
C GLN A 66 -10.75 4.85 -7.46
N ALA A 67 -10.65 3.91 -8.41
CA ALA A 67 -11.57 2.79 -8.51
C ALA A 67 -11.51 1.90 -7.26
N TYR A 68 -10.30 1.60 -6.78
CA TYR A 68 -10.12 0.78 -5.60
C TYR A 68 -10.63 1.45 -4.33
N ALA A 69 -10.36 2.74 -4.12
CA ALA A 69 -10.89 3.51 -3.00
C ALA A 69 -12.43 3.56 -2.99
N THR A 70 -13.05 3.69 -4.17
CA THR A 70 -14.51 3.64 -4.33
C THR A 70 -15.07 2.28 -3.92
N HIS A 71 -14.42 1.20 -4.36
CA HIS A 71 -14.80 -0.17 -3.98
C HIS A 71 -14.65 -0.41 -2.46
N VAL A 72 -13.54 0.06 -1.87
CA VAL A 72 -13.29 -0.02 -0.43
C VAL A 72 -14.38 0.72 0.34
N ALA A 73 -14.74 1.95 -0.07
CA ALA A 73 -15.82 2.70 0.56
C ALA A 73 -17.16 1.95 0.47
N HIS A 74 -17.47 1.36 -0.68
CA HIS A 74 -18.68 0.55 -0.87
C HIS A 74 -18.74 -0.65 0.10
N LEU A 75 -17.66 -1.41 0.24
CA LEU A 75 -17.58 -2.56 1.16
C LEU A 75 -17.74 -2.11 2.61
N ARG A 76 -17.02 -1.07 3.03
CA ARG A 76 -17.07 -0.58 4.41
C ARG A 76 -18.43 0.01 4.79
N ASN A 77 -19.11 0.67 3.86
CA ASN A 77 -20.49 1.15 4.07
C ASN A 77 -21.49 0.00 4.31
N LYS A 78 -21.17 -1.22 3.87
CA LYS A 78 -21.95 -2.44 4.13
C LYS A 78 -21.45 -3.25 5.33
N GLY A 79 -20.45 -2.75 6.06
CA GLY A 79 -19.81 -3.49 7.15
C GLY A 79 -18.97 -4.68 6.71
N LEU A 80 -18.65 -4.80 5.41
CA LEU A 80 -17.87 -5.90 4.86
C LEU A 80 -16.35 -5.63 4.96
N PRO A 81 -15.52 -6.68 5.12
CA PRO A 81 -14.06 -6.53 5.11
C PRO A 81 -13.56 -6.18 3.70
N THR A 82 -12.39 -5.56 3.62
CA THR A 82 -11.67 -5.30 2.35
C THR A 82 -10.41 -6.15 2.20
N VAL A 83 -10.24 -7.13 3.08
CA VAL A 83 -9.16 -8.12 3.07
C VAL A 83 -9.76 -9.45 2.58
N PRO A 84 -9.06 -10.20 1.71
CA PRO A 84 -7.73 -9.90 1.16
C PRO A 84 -7.74 -8.83 0.07
N SER A 85 -6.60 -8.15 -0.07
CA SER A 85 -6.24 -7.46 -1.32
C SER A 85 -5.37 -8.38 -2.20
N THR A 86 -4.90 -7.91 -3.35
CA THR A 86 -3.94 -8.65 -4.20
C THR A 86 -2.63 -7.90 -4.34
N LEU A 87 -1.53 -8.61 -4.54
CA LEU A 87 -0.23 -7.97 -4.75
C LEU A 87 -0.24 -7.04 -5.96
N LYS A 88 -0.96 -7.40 -7.04
CA LYS A 88 -1.18 -6.51 -8.19
C LYS A 88 -1.78 -5.18 -7.75
N MET A 89 -2.87 -5.22 -6.99
CA MET A 89 -3.55 -4.01 -6.50
C MET A 89 -2.62 -3.16 -5.64
N GLU A 90 -1.82 -3.78 -4.76
CA GLU A 90 -0.88 -3.05 -3.93
C GLU A 90 0.25 -2.41 -4.75
N LYS A 91 0.80 -3.08 -5.78
CA LYS A 91 1.78 -2.48 -6.70
C LYS A 91 1.21 -1.28 -7.46
N GLU A 92 -0.06 -1.33 -7.83
CA GLU A 92 -0.74 -0.27 -8.58
C GLU A 92 -1.18 0.92 -7.70
N CYS A 93 -1.51 0.68 -6.43
CA CYS A 93 -2.21 1.67 -5.60
C CYS A 93 -1.50 2.05 -4.29
N ASN A 94 -0.62 1.21 -3.75
CA ASN A 94 -0.02 1.44 -2.44
C ASN A 94 1.16 2.42 -2.55
N PRO A 95 1.10 3.61 -1.94
CA PRO A 95 2.15 4.62 -2.08
C PRO A 95 3.50 4.16 -1.51
N PHE A 96 3.51 3.22 -0.55
CA PHE A 96 4.72 2.68 0.05
C PHE A 96 5.43 1.64 -0.84
N LEU A 97 4.77 1.17 -1.89
CA LEU A 97 5.33 0.28 -2.91
C LEU A 97 5.63 1.04 -4.22
N ARG A 98 5.33 2.34 -4.25
CA ARG A 98 5.44 3.24 -5.42
C ARG A 98 6.32 4.44 -5.11
N THR A 99 7.34 4.24 -4.28
CA THR A 99 8.27 5.28 -3.79
C THR A 99 9.04 5.99 -4.89
N SER A 100 9.20 5.38 -6.07
CA SER A 100 9.81 5.97 -7.26
C SER A 100 8.82 6.76 -8.15
N ASN A 101 7.52 6.74 -7.85
CA ASN A 101 6.51 7.41 -8.66
C ASN A 101 6.68 8.95 -8.62
N ALA A 102 6.72 9.56 -9.81
CA ALA A 102 6.98 11.00 -9.96
C ALA A 102 5.88 11.88 -9.34
N GLU A 103 4.60 11.50 -9.45
CA GLU A 103 3.49 12.28 -8.91
C GLU A 103 3.47 12.23 -7.37
N ILE A 104 3.70 11.05 -6.78
CA ILE A 104 3.85 10.91 -5.32
C ILE A 104 5.02 11.74 -4.81
N ARG A 105 6.19 11.62 -5.45
CA ARG A 105 7.39 12.39 -5.08
C ARG A 105 7.13 13.89 -5.19
N LYS A 106 6.44 14.35 -6.22
CA LYS A 106 6.05 15.75 -6.40
C LYS A 106 5.07 16.23 -5.33
N ALA A 107 4.03 15.45 -5.03
CA ALA A 107 3.02 15.79 -4.02
C ALA A 107 3.63 16.00 -2.63
N LEU A 108 4.64 15.19 -2.28
CA LEU A 108 5.33 15.23 -0.99
C LEU A 108 6.64 16.03 -1.01
N LYS A 109 6.97 16.70 -2.12
CA LYS A 109 8.23 17.46 -2.30
C LYS A 109 9.48 16.61 -1.99
N ILE A 110 9.44 15.32 -2.33
CA ILE A 110 10.57 14.41 -2.18
C ILE A 110 11.63 14.80 -3.23
N PRO A 111 12.89 15.05 -2.82
CA PRO A 111 13.96 15.37 -3.76
C PRO A 111 14.15 14.29 -4.82
N VAL A 112 14.47 14.69 -6.05
CA VAL A 112 14.80 13.75 -7.14
C VAL A 112 16.03 12.90 -6.79
N THR A 113 16.95 13.45 -6.00
CA THR A 113 18.15 12.77 -5.50
C THR A 113 17.88 11.79 -4.37
N ALA A 114 16.68 11.78 -3.79
CA ALA A 114 16.35 10.93 -2.66
C ALA A 114 16.28 9.46 -3.11
N ASN A 115 16.96 8.58 -2.36
CA ASN A 115 16.86 7.15 -2.59
C ASN A 115 15.48 6.61 -2.11
N GLU A 116 15.21 5.33 -2.39
CA GLU A 116 13.91 4.72 -2.08
C GLU A 116 13.62 4.68 -0.56
N ALA A 117 14.64 4.50 0.28
CA ALA A 117 14.46 4.49 1.74
C ALA A 117 14.14 5.89 2.28
N GLU A 118 14.79 6.93 1.76
CA GLU A 118 14.48 8.33 2.09
C GLU A 118 13.07 8.71 1.65
N ALA A 119 12.68 8.34 0.43
CA ALA A 119 11.33 8.56 -0.09
C ALA A 119 10.27 7.85 0.79
N LEU A 120 10.51 6.58 1.13
CA LEU A 120 9.65 5.80 2.02
C LEU A 120 9.49 6.47 3.40
N GLY A 121 10.60 6.96 3.97
CA GLY A 121 10.60 7.68 5.25
C GLY A 121 9.77 8.96 5.21
N ILE A 122 9.82 9.71 4.11
CA ILE A 122 9.00 10.92 3.91
C ILE A 122 7.52 10.55 3.77
N ILE A 123 7.19 9.55 2.96
CA ILE A 123 5.80 9.07 2.80
C ILE A 123 5.22 8.60 4.14
N ARG A 124 6.00 7.84 4.93
CA ARG A 124 5.60 7.41 6.27
C ARG A 124 5.29 8.59 7.18
N ARG A 125 6.21 9.57 7.25
CA ARG A 125 6.02 10.77 8.08
C ARG A 125 4.82 11.58 7.62
N ALA A 126 4.57 11.67 6.32
CA ALA A 126 3.38 12.34 5.80
C ALA A 126 2.10 11.64 6.26
N LYS A 127 2.06 10.29 6.20
CA LYS A 127 0.91 9.50 6.68
C LYS A 127 0.70 9.60 8.18
N ASP A 128 1.78 9.67 8.97
CA ASP A 128 1.68 9.79 10.44
C ASP A 128 1.05 11.13 10.88
N ASN A 129 1.13 12.16 10.04
CA ASN A 129 0.61 13.51 10.30
C ASN A 129 -0.66 13.84 9.51
N PHE A 130 -1.29 12.86 8.84
CA PHE A 130 -2.50 13.01 8.04
C PHE A 130 -3.74 12.55 8.82
#